data_AF-A0AAU9W8V4-F1
#
_entry.id   AF-A0AAU9W8V4-F1
#
_cell.length_a   1.000
_cell.length_b   1.000
_cell.length_c   1.000
_cell.angle_alpha   90.00
_cell.angle_beta   90.00
_cell.angle_gamma   90.00
#
_symmetry.space_group_name_H-M   'P 1'
#
loop_
_entity.id
_entity.type
_entity.pdbx_description
1 polymer ?
#
loop_
_entity_poly.entity_id
_entity_poly.type
_entity_poly.pdbx_seq_one_letter_code
_entity_poly.pdbx_strand_id
1 'polypeptide(L)'
;MQQSDTEGNEITDTQADDINYWIYIKDKFNISNDAWHEMALRSKTIPNTYKTTRKINELNQQWKIRDTPGQAEGVQISFKESLQEQIANLQRKGDLEGDTIGVKISGDGTNIGKRLKLVNVTYTILNEKEAAMSEKGNYVLAILKTSENYDNLKESLSDLTQEMSKLNKVTVEGKTYNIEYFFGGDWKFLACVCGLGAASQDYACIWCKCPCNQRHDIQRVWSLSNSAQGARSP
;
A
#
# COMPACT_ATOMS: atom_id res chain seq x y z
N MET A 1 -21.00 -35.86 -34.63
CA MET A 1 -21.17 -34.88 -35.74
C MET A 1 -22.40 -34.08 -35.36
N GLN A 2 -22.40 -32.82 -34.92
CA GLN A 2 -21.45 -31.71 -34.75
C GLN A 2 -21.75 -31.12 -33.34
N GLN A 3 -20.79 -30.65 -32.51
CA GLN A 3 -20.31 -29.24 -32.43
C GLN A 3 -21.43 -28.23 -32.73
N SER A 4 -21.70 -27.18 -31.97
CA SER A 4 -20.98 -26.40 -30.96
C SER A 4 -21.96 -25.30 -30.56
N ASP A 5 -21.96 -24.81 -29.33
CA ASP A 5 -22.31 -23.41 -29.02
C ASP A 5 -21.74 -23.07 -27.64
N THR A 6 -20.43 -22.85 -27.62
CA THR A 6 -19.79 -22.07 -26.56
C THR A 6 -19.40 -20.75 -27.22
N GLU A 7 -20.40 -19.96 -27.61
CA GLU A 7 -20.19 -18.56 -27.96
C GLU A 7 -19.81 -17.82 -26.67
N GLY A 8 -18.52 -17.54 -26.55
CA GLY A 8 -18.03 -16.55 -25.59
C GLY A 8 -18.65 -15.22 -25.95
N ASN A 9 -19.73 -14.85 -25.25
CA ASN A 9 -20.27 -13.50 -25.31
C ASN A 9 -19.15 -12.52 -24.91
N GLU A 10 -18.64 -11.80 -25.91
CA GLU A 10 -17.81 -10.62 -25.74
C GLU A 10 -18.68 -9.54 -25.09
N ILE A 11 -18.24 -9.05 -23.94
CA ILE A 11 -18.95 -8.00 -23.19
C ILE A 11 -18.63 -6.68 -23.89
N THR A 12 -19.64 -5.96 -24.37
CA THR A 12 -19.45 -4.64 -24.99
C THR A 12 -19.11 -3.58 -23.94
N ASP A 13 -18.43 -2.49 -24.33
CA ASP A 13 -17.96 -1.44 -23.39
C ASP A 13 -19.08 -0.88 -22.48
N THR A 14 -20.28 -0.63 -23.03
CA THR A 14 -21.44 -0.17 -22.24
C THR A 14 -21.92 -1.21 -21.24
N GLN A 15 -21.83 -2.50 -21.55
CA GLN A 15 -22.18 -3.58 -20.63
C GLN A 15 -21.09 -3.81 -19.57
N ALA A 16 -19.83 -3.58 -19.94
CA ALA A 16 -18.71 -3.63 -19.00
C ALA A 16 -18.86 -2.54 -17.93
N ASP A 17 -19.27 -1.32 -18.32
CA ASP A 17 -19.52 -0.21 -17.40
C ASP A 17 -20.69 -0.48 -16.45
N ASP A 18 -21.79 -1.07 -16.93
CA ASP A 18 -22.92 -1.47 -16.07
C ASP A 18 -22.53 -2.56 -15.07
N ILE A 19 -21.80 -3.60 -15.52
CA ILE A 19 -21.33 -4.66 -14.62
C ILE A 19 -20.35 -4.11 -13.57
N ASN A 20 -19.45 -3.20 -13.96
CA ASN A 20 -18.53 -2.55 -13.02
C ASN A 20 -19.28 -1.76 -11.94
N TYR A 21 -20.37 -1.08 -12.31
CA TYR A 21 -21.20 -0.36 -11.36
C TYR A 21 -21.89 -1.30 -10.35
N TRP A 22 -22.40 -2.45 -10.82
CA TRP A 22 -22.96 -3.47 -9.94
C TRP A 22 -21.93 -4.09 -9.00
N ILE A 23 -20.72 -4.38 -9.48
CA ILE A 23 -19.61 -4.86 -8.64
C ILE A 23 -19.26 -3.80 -7.58
N TYR A 24 -19.17 -2.53 -7.96
CA TYR A 24 -18.95 -1.44 -7.02
C TYR A 24 -20.01 -1.40 -5.92
N ILE A 25 -21.30 -1.55 -6.25
CA ILE A 25 -22.37 -1.62 -5.24
C ILE A 25 -22.17 -2.82 -4.32
N LYS A 26 -21.90 -4.01 -4.89
CA LYS A 26 -21.69 -5.23 -4.12
C LYS A 26 -20.58 -5.05 -3.08
N ASP A 27 -19.46 -4.48 -3.49
CA ASP A 27 -18.29 -4.32 -2.63
C ASP A 27 -18.48 -3.19 -1.62
N LYS A 28 -19.01 -2.03 -2.05
CA LYS A 28 -19.28 -0.88 -1.18
C LYS A 28 -20.18 -1.24 0.01
N PHE A 29 -21.16 -2.11 -0.22
CA PHE A 29 -22.13 -2.52 0.79
C PHE A 29 -21.84 -3.90 1.38
N ASN A 30 -20.67 -4.49 1.12
CA ASN A 30 -20.26 -5.81 1.63
C ASN A 30 -21.31 -6.91 1.41
N ILE A 31 -21.94 -6.92 0.23
CA ILE A 31 -23.00 -7.89 -0.09
C ILE A 31 -22.35 -9.26 -0.35
N SER A 32 -22.77 -10.26 0.43
CA SER A 32 -22.26 -11.63 0.30
C SER A 32 -22.61 -12.23 -1.06
N ASN A 33 -21.84 -13.22 -1.51
CA ASN A 33 -22.11 -13.91 -2.77
C ASN A 33 -23.47 -14.63 -2.74
N ASP A 34 -23.88 -15.15 -1.59
CA ASP A 34 -25.19 -15.80 -1.41
C ASP A 34 -26.34 -14.80 -1.50
N ALA A 35 -26.23 -13.65 -0.82
CA ALA A 35 -27.23 -12.59 -0.92
C ALA A 35 -27.31 -12.05 -2.36
N TRP A 36 -26.16 -11.87 -3.02
CA TRP A 36 -26.10 -11.46 -4.42
C TRP A 36 -26.79 -12.47 -5.34
N HIS A 37 -26.55 -13.76 -5.12
CA HIS A 37 -27.17 -14.83 -5.88
C HIS A 37 -28.69 -14.78 -5.78
N GLU A 38 -29.23 -14.68 -4.56
CA GLU A 38 -30.68 -14.59 -4.33
C GLU A 38 -31.30 -13.35 -5.00
N MET A 39 -30.63 -12.19 -4.93
CA MET A 39 -31.11 -10.98 -5.60
C MET A 39 -31.08 -11.11 -7.13
N ALA A 40 -30.02 -11.69 -7.69
CA ALA A 40 -29.90 -11.91 -9.14
C ALA A 40 -30.93 -12.92 -9.68
N LEU A 41 -31.37 -13.88 -8.86
CA LEU A 41 -32.47 -14.78 -9.22
C LEU A 41 -33.82 -14.04 -9.31
N ARG A 42 -34.02 -13.00 -8.50
CA ARG A 42 -35.28 -12.25 -8.42
C ARG A 42 -35.37 -11.10 -9.41
N SER A 43 -34.24 -10.54 -9.85
CA SER A 43 -34.21 -9.44 -10.81
C SER A 43 -33.32 -9.73 -12.01
N LYS A 44 -33.89 -9.65 -13.22
CA LYS A 44 -33.15 -9.77 -14.48
C LYS A 44 -32.16 -8.62 -14.74
N THR A 45 -32.28 -7.51 -14.01
CA THR A 45 -31.39 -6.34 -14.15
C THR A 45 -30.07 -6.51 -13.40
N ILE A 46 -30.02 -7.42 -12.41
CA ILE A 46 -28.80 -7.68 -11.63
C ILE A 46 -27.97 -8.74 -12.37
N PRO A 47 -26.68 -8.50 -12.61
CA PRO A 47 -25.81 -9.49 -13.21
C PRO A 47 -25.72 -10.76 -12.35
N ASN A 48 -25.87 -11.92 -12.99
CA ASN A 48 -25.72 -13.20 -12.30
C ASN A 48 -24.29 -13.41 -11.77
N THR A 49 -24.15 -14.35 -10.83
CA THR A 49 -22.88 -14.66 -10.17
C THR A 49 -21.77 -15.02 -11.16
N TYR A 50 -22.11 -15.69 -12.26
CA TYR A 50 -21.11 -16.03 -13.29
C TYR A 50 -20.51 -14.78 -13.94
N LYS A 51 -21.34 -13.82 -14.35
CA LYS A 51 -20.89 -12.56 -14.97
C LYS A 51 -20.03 -11.74 -14.00
N THR A 52 -20.46 -11.61 -12.75
CA THR A 52 -19.68 -10.86 -11.74
C THR A 52 -18.35 -11.56 -11.44
N THR A 53 -18.34 -12.88 -11.26
CA THR A 53 -17.11 -13.64 -10.99
C THR A 53 -16.14 -13.57 -12.17
N ARG A 54 -16.63 -13.69 -13.41
CA ARG A 54 -15.81 -13.52 -14.61
C ARG A 54 -15.17 -12.14 -14.64
N LYS A 55 -15.95 -11.07 -14.43
CA LYS A 55 -15.43 -9.70 -14.45
C LYS A 55 -14.46 -9.42 -13.30
N ILE A 56 -14.72 -9.92 -12.10
CA ILE A 56 -13.78 -9.85 -10.97
C ILE A 56 -12.46 -10.55 -11.30
N ASN A 57 -12.50 -11.73 -11.93
CA ASN A 57 -11.29 -12.42 -12.35
C ASN A 57 -10.52 -11.65 -13.42
N GLU A 58 -11.22 -11.05 -14.40
CA GLU A 58 -10.61 -10.17 -15.40
C GLU A 58 -9.95 -8.93 -14.75
N LEU A 59 -10.58 -8.33 -13.74
CA LEU A 59 -10.01 -7.22 -12.96
C LEU A 59 -8.80 -7.69 -12.16
N ASN A 60 -8.89 -8.81 -11.44
CA ASN A 60 -7.79 -9.36 -10.64
C ASN A 60 -6.55 -9.68 -11.48
N GLN A 61 -6.72 -10.10 -12.74
CA GLN A 61 -5.59 -10.34 -13.66
C GLN A 61 -4.81 -9.07 -14.02
N GLN A 62 -5.39 -7.89 -13.85
CA GLN A 62 -4.69 -6.62 -14.07
C GLN A 62 -3.71 -6.32 -12.94
N TRP A 63 -3.94 -6.90 -11.75
CA TRP A 63 -3.10 -6.69 -10.59
C TRP A 63 -1.90 -7.64 -10.63
N LYS A 64 -0.70 -7.06 -10.75
CA LYS A 64 0.56 -7.81 -10.73
C LYS A 64 1.03 -8.08 -9.30
N ILE A 65 0.22 -8.84 -8.56
CA ILE A 65 0.56 -9.27 -7.19
C ILE A 65 1.62 -10.37 -7.25
N ARG A 66 2.60 -10.30 -6.36
CA ARG A 66 3.69 -11.27 -6.23
C ARG A 66 3.84 -11.66 -4.77
N ASP A 67 4.41 -12.84 -4.53
CA ASP A 67 4.79 -13.23 -3.18
C ASP A 67 5.95 -12.35 -2.68
N THR A 68 5.98 -12.10 -1.37
CA THR A 68 7.10 -11.42 -0.72
C THR A 68 8.27 -12.38 -0.53
N PRO A 69 9.52 -11.91 -0.58
CA PRO A 69 10.67 -12.75 -0.25
C PRO A 69 10.65 -13.26 1.21
N GLY A 70 11.52 -14.23 1.48
CA GLY A 70 11.74 -14.76 2.83
C GLY A 70 10.75 -15.82 3.28
N GLN A 71 10.78 -16.12 4.59
CA GLN A 71 10.00 -17.21 5.18
C GLN A 71 8.56 -16.81 5.54
N ALA A 72 8.30 -15.52 5.78
CA ALA A 72 6.96 -15.06 6.11
C ALA A 72 6.08 -15.06 4.86
N GLU A 73 4.91 -15.71 4.94
CA GLU A 73 3.88 -15.60 3.90
C GLU A 73 3.49 -14.14 3.72
N GLY A 74 3.46 -13.64 2.49
CA GLY A 74 3.06 -12.28 2.22
C GLY A 74 2.92 -12.03 0.73
N VAL A 75 2.23 -10.94 0.41
CA VAL A 75 1.98 -10.50 -0.96
C VAL A 75 2.38 -9.04 -1.11
N GLN A 76 2.83 -8.67 -2.31
CA GLN A 76 3.27 -7.34 -2.63
C GLN A 76 3.03 -6.97 -4.10
N ILE A 77 3.15 -5.68 -4.41
CA ILE A 77 3.12 -5.13 -5.77
C ILE A 77 4.40 -4.35 -6.05
N SER A 78 4.73 -4.09 -7.32
CA SER A 78 5.87 -3.23 -7.65
C SER A 78 5.59 -1.79 -7.22
N PHE A 79 6.52 -1.22 -6.43
CA PHE A 79 6.43 0.18 -6.02
C PHE A 79 6.48 1.10 -7.23
N LYS A 80 7.38 0.83 -8.19
CA LYS A 80 7.52 1.65 -9.40
C LYS A 80 6.25 1.65 -10.25
N GLU A 81 5.71 0.47 -10.57
CA GLU A 81 4.52 0.37 -11.42
C GLU A 81 3.32 1.07 -10.76
N SER A 82 3.10 0.82 -9.46
CA SER A 82 2.04 1.48 -8.70
C SER A 82 2.21 3.00 -8.66
N LEU A 83 3.42 3.49 -8.36
CA LEU A 83 3.71 4.93 -8.31
C LEU A 83 3.48 5.60 -9.67
N GLN A 84 3.89 4.98 -10.77
CA GLN A 84 3.68 5.51 -12.12
C GLN A 84 2.19 5.65 -12.44
N GLU A 85 1.39 4.65 -12.07
CA GLU A 85 -0.07 4.68 -12.27
C GLU A 85 -0.72 5.82 -11.47
N GLN A 86 -0.36 5.97 -10.19
CA GLN A 86 -0.92 7.04 -9.35
C GLN A 86 -0.48 8.43 -9.83
N ILE A 87 0.77 8.61 -10.25
CA ILE A 87 1.23 9.87 -10.86
C ILE A 87 0.44 10.17 -12.14
N ALA A 88 0.20 9.19 -13.02
CA ALA A 88 -0.60 9.39 -14.23
C ALA A 88 -2.05 9.79 -13.88
N ASN A 89 -2.64 9.20 -12.85
CA ASN A 89 -3.96 9.60 -12.34
C ASN A 89 -3.97 11.07 -11.90
N LEU A 90 -2.93 11.50 -11.18
CA LEU A 90 -2.83 12.88 -10.69
C LEU A 90 -2.55 13.89 -11.82
N GLN A 91 -1.77 13.50 -12.84
CA GLN A 91 -1.58 14.30 -14.06
C GLN A 91 -2.91 14.57 -14.75
N ARG A 92 -3.73 13.53 -14.92
CA ARG A 92 -5.07 13.64 -15.53
C ARG A 92 -6.03 14.53 -14.75
N LYS A 93 -5.90 14.58 -13.41
CA LYS A 93 -6.71 15.47 -12.56
C LYS A 93 -6.20 16.92 -12.53
N GLY A 94 -4.95 17.16 -12.91
CA GLY A 94 -4.30 18.45 -12.78
C GLY A 94 -3.80 18.77 -11.37
N ASP A 95 -3.65 17.74 -10.52
CA ASP A 95 -3.32 17.90 -9.09
C ASP A 95 -1.80 17.87 -8.80
N LEU A 96 -0.96 17.77 -9.83
CA LEU A 96 0.50 17.73 -9.69
C LEU A 96 1.15 19.09 -9.94
N GLU A 97 1.70 19.66 -8.88
CA GLU A 97 2.52 20.87 -8.93
C GLU A 97 4.00 20.52 -8.74
N GLY A 98 4.87 21.16 -9.53
CA GLY A 98 6.33 20.98 -9.45
C GLY A 98 6.87 19.71 -10.12
N ASP A 99 8.14 19.43 -9.84
CA ASP A 99 8.91 18.33 -10.43
C ASP A 99 9.40 17.32 -9.37
N THR A 100 8.85 17.39 -8.17
CA THR A 100 9.19 16.50 -7.04
C THR A 100 7.94 15.83 -6.49
N ILE A 101 8.02 14.51 -6.31
CA ILE A 101 6.99 13.71 -5.67
C ILE A 101 7.49 13.30 -4.28
N GLY A 102 6.81 13.80 -3.25
CA GLY A 102 7.04 13.34 -1.89
C GLY A 102 6.34 11.99 -1.67
N VAL A 103 7.09 10.95 -1.34
CA VAL A 103 6.56 9.62 -1.04
C VAL A 103 6.83 9.29 0.41
N LYS A 104 5.77 9.14 1.20
CA LYS A 104 5.87 8.62 2.57
C LYS A 104 5.64 7.12 2.57
N ILE A 105 6.59 6.35 3.08
CA ILE A 105 6.42 4.91 3.36
C ILE A 105 6.02 4.74 4.83
N SER A 106 5.05 3.86 5.08
CA SER A 106 4.53 3.57 6.41
C SER A 106 4.17 2.10 6.56
N GLY A 107 4.07 1.63 7.79
CA GLY A 107 3.47 0.34 8.08
C GLY A 107 2.79 0.32 9.45
N ASP A 108 1.97 -0.71 9.64
CA ASP A 108 1.24 -0.95 10.89
C ASP A 108 0.97 -2.45 11.08
N GLY A 109 1.13 -2.92 12.31
CA GLY A 109 0.78 -4.27 12.74
C GLY A 109 -0.71 -4.40 13.07
N THR A 110 -1.46 -5.12 12.23
CA THR A 110 -2.89 -5.35 12.39
C THR A 110 -3.21 -6.78 12.86
N ASN A 111 -4.08 -6.93 13.86
CA ASN A 111 -4.60 -8.24 14.27
C ASN A 111 -6.00 -8.47 13.69
N ILE A 112 -6.15 -9.47 12.83
CA ILE A 112 -7.45 -9.93 12.34
C ILE A 112 -7.94 -11.08 13.24
N GLY A 113 -8.94 -10.76 14.06
CA GLY A 113 -9.41 -11.66 15.11
C GLY A 113 -8.30 -12.00 16.12
N LYS A 114 -8.34 -13.19 16.70
CA LYS A 114 -7.37 -13.62 17.73
C LYS A 114 -6.12 -14.31 17.18
N ARG A 115 -6.09 -14.64 15.88
CA ARG A 115 -5.13 -15.62 15.34
C ARG A 115 -4.28 -15.12 14.18
N LEU A 116 -4.75 -14.14 13.41
CA LEU A 116 -4.05 -13.68 12.23
C LEU A 116 -3.38 -12.35 12.53
N LYS A 117 -2.05 -12.36 12.63
CA LYS A 117 -1.24 -11.14 12.73
C LYS A 117 -0.74 -10.79 11.34
N LEU A 118 -1.03 -9.57 10.92
CA LEU A 118 -0.58 -9.01 9.67
C LEU A 118 0.27 -7.77 9.93
N VAL A 119 1.20 -7.49 9.04
CA VAL A 119 1.84 -6.18 8.91
C VAL A 119 1.48 -5.63 7.55
N ASN A 120 0.81 -4.49 7.52
CA ASN A 120 0.49 -3.77 6.30
C ASN A 120 1.59 -2.74 6.04
N VAL A 121 2.14 -2.74 4.84
CA VAL A 121 3.09 -1.73 4.37
C VAL A 121 2.44 -0.94 3.26
N THR A 122 2.47 0.38 3.39
CA THR A 122 1.77 1.32 2.52
C THR A 122 2.68 2.46 2.12
N TYR A 123 2.31 3.16 1.07
CA TYR A 123 2.87 4.46 0.73
C TYR A 123 1.78 5.50 0.49
N THR A 124 2.16 6.76 0.67
CA THR A 124 1.31 7.92 0.44
C THR A 124 2.05 8.89 -0.46
N ILE A 125 1.37 9.45 -1.46
CA ILE A 125 1.90 10.56 -2.27
C ILE A 125 1.51 11.86 -1.58
N LEU A 126 2.49 12.58 -1.02
CA LEU A 126 2.24 13.79 -0.24
C LEU A 126 1.68 14.94 -1.08
N ASN A 127 1.91 14.91 -2.40
CA ASN A 127 1.37 15.89 -3.34
C ASN A 127 -0.16 15.84 -3.46
N GLU A 128 -0.83 14.77 -2.98
CA GLU A 128 -2.29 14.65 -3.03
C GLU A 128 -3.04 15.45 -1.96
N LYS A 129 -2.34 16.27 -1.16
CA LYS A 129 -2.90 17.23 -0.19
C LYS A 129 -3.91 16.52 0.75
N GLU A 130 -5.20 16.85 0.65
CA GLU A 130 -6.26 16.28 1.50
C GLU A 130 -6.36 14.76 1.40
N ALA A 131 -6.15 14.18 0.21
CA ALA A 131 -6.24 12.73 0.06
C ALA A 131 -5.10 12.01 0.81
N ALA A 132 -3.89 12.62 0.82
CA ALA A 132 -2.74 12.13 1.58
C ALA A 132 -2.97 12.12 3.10
N MET A 133 -3.92 12.91 3.59
CA MET A 133 -4.30 13.00 5.00
C MET A 133 -5.45 12.05 5.37
N SER A 134 -5.99 11.29 4.41
CA SER A 134 -7.13 10.38 4.57
C SER A 134 -6.76 8.94 4.22
N GLU A 135 -7.65 7.97 4.49
CA GLU A 135 -7.40 6.59 4.05
C GLU A 135 -7.29 6.44 2.52
N LYS A 136 -7.83 7.37 1.74
CA LYS A 136 -7.85 7.30 0.28
C LYS A 136 -6.49 7.48 -0.37
N GLY A 137 -5.56 8.17 0.29
CA GLY A 137 -4.19 8.38 -0.17
C GLY A 137 -3.20 7.32 0.33
N ASN A 138 -3.68 6.27 1.02
CA ASN A 138 -2.83 5.18 1.48
C ASN A 138 -2.90 4.01 0.49
N TYR A 139 -1.85 3.87 -0.29
CA TYR A 139 -1.71 2.80 -1.27
C TYR A 139 -0.97 1.61 -0.65
N VAL A 140 -1.51 0.41 -0.78
CA VAL A 140 -0.89 -0.81 -0.26
C VAL A 140 0.30 -1.23 -1.12
N LEU A 141 1.43 -1.53 -0.48
CA LEU A 141 2.62 -2.12 -1.13
C LEU A 141 2.78 -3.58 -0.82
N ALA A 142 2.63 -3.95 0.46
CA ALA A 142 2.80 -5.31 0.91
C ALA A 142 1.89 -5.61 2.10
N ILE A 143 1.45 -6.87 2.18
CA ILE A 143 0.75 -7.42 3.35
C ILE A 143 1.49 -8.68 3.75
N LEU A 144 2.02 -8.69 4.97
CA LEU A 144 2.83 -9.78 5.50
C LEU A 144 2.09 -10.48 6.62
N LYS A 145 1.97 -11.80 6.56
CA LYS A 145 1.42 -12.64 7.63
C LYS A 145 2.50 -12.93 8.66
N THR A 146 2.82 -11.92 9.45
CA THR A 146 3.80 -12.01 10.52
C THR A 146 3.48 -11.03 11.64
N SER A 147 4.14 -11.18 12.78
CA SER A 147 4.23 -10.09 13.76
C SER A 147 5.33 -9.12 13.36
N GLU A 148 5.24 -7.87 13.82
CA GLU A 148 6.34 -6.89 13.72
C GLU A 148 7.60 -7.44 14.38
N ASN A 149 8.47 -8.01 13.55
CA ASN A 149 9.76 -8.57 13.90
C ASN A 149 10.74 -8.09 12.84
N TYR A 150 11.85 -7.49 13.29
CA TYR A 150 12.81 -6.84 12.41
C TYR A 150 13.35 -7.77 11.31
N ASP A 151 13.74 -9.00 11.66
CA ASP A 151 14.35 -9.92 10.72
C ASP A 151 13.35 -10.35 9.63
N ASN A 152 12.12 -10.65 10.04
CA ASN A 152 11.04 -10.98 9.09
C ASN A 152 10.72 -9.80 8.16
N LEU A 153 10.61 -8.57 8.70
CA LEU A 153 10.34 -7.39 7.87
C LEU A 153 11.49 -7.09 6.92
N LYS A 154 12.73 -7.19 7.39
CA LYS A 154 13.93 -6.96 6.59
C LYS A 154 14.04 -7.97 5.44
N GLU A 155 13.77 -9.24 5.70
CA GLU A 155 13.80 -10.27 4.68
C GLU A 155 12.66 -10.09 3.67
N SER A 156 11.42 -9.95 4.16
CA SER A 156 10.22 -9.88 3.32
C SER A 156 10.02 -8.59 2.55
N LEU A 157 10.72 -7.51 2.89
CA LEU A 157 10.68 -6.24 2.15
C LEU A 157 12.00 -5.95 1.42
N SER A 158 12.89 -6.94 1.32
CA SER A 158 14.26 -6.74 0.81
C SER A 158 14.29 -6.27 -0.64
N ASP A 159 13.42 -6.80 -1.50
CA ASP A 159 13.32 -6.42 -2.90
C ASP A 159 12.65 -5.06 -3.10
N LEU A 160 11.58 -4.74 -2.36
CA LEU A 160 10.98 -3.40 -2.33
C LEU A 160 11.99 -2.35 -1.86
N THR A 161 12.75 -2.66 -0.80
CA THR A 161 13.80 -1.76 -0.31
C THR A 161 14.87 -1.54 -1.37
N GLN A 162 15.26 -2.61 -2.09
CA GLN A 162 16.22 -2.52 -3.18
C GLN A 162 15.65 -1.70 -4.37
N GLU A 163 14.38 -1.89 -4.72
CA GLU A 163 13.67 -1.13 -5.76
C GLU A 163 13.66 0.36 -5.43
N MET A 164 13.20 0.72 -4.22
CA MET A 164 13.13 2.11 -3.75
C MET A 164 14.51 2.77 -3.69
N SER A 165 15.54 2.06 -3.23
CA SER A 165 16.92 2.61 -3.16
C SER A 165 17.48 3.03 -4.52
N LYS A 166 16.97 2.45 -5.61
CA LYS A 166 17.39 2.74 -6.99
C LYS A 166 16.45 3.73 -7.68
N LEU A 167 15.23 3.93 -7.16
CA LEU A 167 14.19 4.72 -7.80
C LEU A 167 14.16 6.16 -7.28
N ASN A 168 15.17 6.95 -7.66
CA ASN A 168 15.25 8.36 -7.26
C ASN A 168 14.48 9.30 -8.21
N LYS A 169 14.10 8.79 -9.39
CA LYS A 169 13.34 9.52 -10.42
C LYS A 169 12.35 8.60 -11.10
N VAL A 170 11.24 9.17 -11.55
CA VAL A 170 10.21 8.46 -12.30
C VAL A 170 9.73 9.30 -13.48
N THR A 171 9.58 8.69 -14.64
CA THR A 171 9.04 9.34 -15.84
C THR A 171 7.66 8.79 -16.14
N VAL A 172 6.68 9.69 -16.28
CA VAL A 172 5.28 9.39 -16.54
C VAL A 172 4.75 10.40 -17.57
N GLU A 173 4.14 9.90 -18.64
CA GLU A 173 3.59 10.71 -19.74
C GLU A 173 4.55 11.79 -20.28
N GLY A 174 5.84 11.45 -20.38
CA GLY A 174 6.88 12.34 -20.90
C GLY A 174 7.42 13.38 -19.91
N LYS A 175 6.87 13.46 -18.69
CA LYS A 175 7.42 14.31 -17.61
C LYS A 175 8.19 13.46 -16.61
N THR A 176 9.38 13.93 -16.22
CA THR A 176 10.21 13.29 -15.20
C THR A 176 10.07 14.02 -13.88
N TYR A 177 9.88 13.25 -12.80
CA TYR A 177 9.81 13.74 -11.44
C TYR A 177 10.94 13.15 -10.60
N ASN A 178 11.49 13.96 -9.69
CA ASN A 178 12.36 13.48 -8.62
C ASN A 178 11.50 12.89 -7.49
N ILE A 179 12.00 11.84 -6.84
CA ILE A 179 11.31 11.22 -5.71
C ILE A 179 12.03 11.62 -4.43
N GLU A 180 11.27 12.14 -3.46
CA GLU A 180 11.74 12.42 -2.11
C GLU A 180 11.05 11.46 -1.15
N TYR A 181 11.83 10.61 -0.49
CA TYR A 181 11.31 9.60 0.41
C TYR A 181 11.20 10.12 1.84
N PHE A 182 10.05 9.87 2.45
CA PHE A 182 9.75 10.11 3.84
C PHE A 182 9.41 8.79 4.51
N PHE A 183 9.75 8.66 5.78
CA PHE A 183 9.41 7.49 6.57
C PHE A 183 8.53 7.89 7.75
N GLY A 184 7.41 7.21 7.92
CA GLY A 184 6.44 7.51 8.97
C GLY A 184 5.70 6.26 9.41
N GLY A 185 4.88 6.39 10.46
CA GLY A 185 4.15 5.27 11.04
C GLY A 185 4.01 5.42 12.55
N ASP A 186 3.42 4.42 13.19
CA ASP A 186 3.42 4.36 14.65
C ASP A 186 4.84 4.12 15.18
N TRP A 187 5.07 4.53 16.44
CA TRP A 187 6.41 4.44 17.03
C TRP A 187 6.94 3.00 17.07
N LYS A 188 6.09 1.99 17.27
CA LYS A 188 6.51 0.59 17.43
C LYS A 188 6.96 0.00 16.10
N PHE A 189 6.23 0.26 15.01
CA PHE A 189 6.66 -0.11 13.67
C PHE A 189 7.99 0.57 13.30
N LEU A 190 8.06 1.90 13.48
CA LEU A 190 9.27 2.68 13.20
C LEU A 190 10.47 2.23 14.04
N ALA A 191 10.26 1.93 15.31
CA ALA A 191 11.30 1.39 16.18
C ALA A 191 11.79 0.03 15.66
N CYS A 192 10.86 -0.86 15.30
CA CYS A 192 11.18 -2.20 14.82
C CYS A 192 12.06 -2.16 13.57
N VAL A 193 11.64 -1.45 12.53
CA VAL A 193 12.38 -1.32 11.26
C VAL A 193 13.71 -0.56 11.38
N CYS A 194 13.84 0.33 12.38
CA CYS A 194 15.09 1.01 12.72
C CYS A 194 15.98 0.20 13.69
N GLY A 195 15.61 -1.04 14.04
CA GLY A 195 16.40 -1.91 14.93
C GLY A 195 16.43 -1.46 16.40
N LEU A 196 15.41 -0.71 16.85
CA LEU A 196 15.24 -0.31 18.25
C LEU A 196 14.41 -1.34 19.01
N GLY A 197 14.79 -1.58 20.28
CA GLY A 197 14.22 -2.68 21.07
C GLY A 197 12.90 -2.34 21.76
N ALA A 198 12.85 -1.25 22.54
CA ALA A 198 11.67 -0.91 23.33
C ALA A 198 11.59 0.58 23.69
N ALA A 199 10.37 1.06 23.93
CA ALA A 199 10.13 2.47 24.29
C ALA A 199 10.72 2.84 25.66
N SER A 200 10.94 1.84 26.51
CA SER A 200 11.55 1.97 27.83
C SER A 200 13.08 2.07 27.79
N GLN A 201 13.72 1.86 26.64
CA GLN A 201 15.17 2.00 26.53
C GLN A 201 15.62 3.45 26.72
N ASP A 202 16.84 3.62 27.22
CA ASP A 202 17.45 4.94 27.41
C ASP A 202 17.41 5.76 26.13
N TYR A 203 17.65 5.12 24.98
CA TYR A 203 17.67 5.73 23.66
C TYR A 203 16.50 5.26 22.79
N ALA A 204 15.27 5.55 23.21
CA ALA A 204 14.05 5.16 22.47
C ALA A 204 13.66 6.10 21.31
N CYS A 205 14.28 7.29 21.20
CA CYS A 205 13.98 8.20 20.10
C CYS A 205 14.46 7.61 18.77
N ILE A 206 13.59 7.58 17.76
CA ILE A 206 13.89 7.00 16.44
C ILE A 206 14.96 7.81 15.71
N TRP A 207 14.99 9.12 15.90
CA TRP A 207 15.82 10.01 15.08
C TRP A 207 17.14 10.43 15.73
N CYS A 208 17.21 10.43 17.07
CA CYS A 208 18.41 10.80 17.81
C CYS A 208 18.67 9.87 19.00
N LYS A 209 19.92 9.87 19.47
CA LYS A 209 20.40 9.20 20.67
C LYS A 209 20.24 10.12 21.89
N CYS A 210 19.04 10.67 22.09
CA CYS A 210 18.72 11.39 23.32
C CYS A 210 18.46 10.39 24.47
N PRO A 211 19.25 10.40 25.55
CA PRO A 211 18.99 9.59 26.74
C PRO A 211 17.67 9.95 27.42
N CYS A 212 16.99 8.97 28.02
CA CYS A 212 15.70 9.15 28.69
C CYS A 212 15.77 10.20 29.81
N ASN A 213 16.83 10.17 30.61
CA ASN A 213 17.07 11.12 31.70
C ASN A 213 17.42 12.54 31.24
N GLN A 214 17.62 12.78 29.95
CA GLN A 214 17.95 14.10 29.39
C GLN A 214 16.83 14.69 28.52
N ARG A 215 15.73 13.96 28.31
CA ARG A 215 14.61 14.41 27.45
C ARG A 215 13.91 15.67 27.97
N HIS A 216 13.97 15.91 29.27
CA HIS A 216 13.35 17.08 29.91
C HIS A 216 14.19 18.37 29.75
N ASP A 217 15.43 18.26 29.30
CA ASP A 217 16.36 19.38 29.24
C ASP A 217 16.20 20.13 27.91
N ILE A 218 15.40 21.20 27.94
CA ILE A 218 15.13 22.05 26.78
C ILE A 218 16.34 22.87 26.31
N GLN A 219 17.44 22.90 27.08
CA GLN A 219 18.66 23.60 26.68
C GLN A 219 19.54 22.74 25.76
N ARG A 220 19.30 21.42 25.72
CA ARG A 220 20.02 20.51 24.82
C ARG A 220 19.41 20.50 23.44
N VAL A 221 20.27 20.67 22.44
CA VAL A 221 19.93 20.55 21.03
C VAL A 221 20.34 19.19 20.53
N TRP A 222 19.36 18.41 20.07
CA TRP A 222 19.57 17.14 19.40
C TRP A 222 19.42 17.33 17.89
N SER A 223 20.30 16.70 17.12
CA SER A 223 20.29 16.78 15.66
C SER A 223 19.91 15.44 15.05
N LEU A 224 19.24 15.49 13.89
CA LEU A 224 18.95 14.32 13.06
C LEU A 224 20.11 13.95 12.13
N SER A 225 21.04 14.89 11.88
CA SER A 225 22.13 14.74 10.93
C SER A 225 23.52 14.85 11.56
N ASN A 226 23.65 15.57 12.68
CA ASN A 226 24.93 15.75 13.37
C ASN A 226 25.13 14.72 14.49
N SER A 227 26.04 13.77 14.29
CA SER A 227 26.35 12.72 15.28
C SER A 227 26.90 13.26 16.60
N ALA A 228 27.61 14.39 16.59
CA ALA A 228 28.08 15.05 17.82
C ALA A 228 26.93 15.63 18.66
N GLN A 229 25.77 15.86 18.02
CA GLN A 229 24.52 16.27 18.66
C GLN A 229 23.52 15.11 18.71
N GLY A 230 24.01 13.87 18.72
CA GLY A 230 23.22 12.68 18.94
C GLY A 230 22.46 12.14 17.72
N ALA A 231 22.74 12.57 16.49
CA ALA A 231 22.16 11.91 15.32
C ALA A 231 22.48 10.42 15.31
N ARG A 232 21.50 9.59 14.92
CA ARG A 232 21.76 8.18 14.67
C ARG A 232 22.58 8.03 13.39
N SER A 233 23.55 7.13 13.43
CA SER A 233 24.24 6.69 12.23
C SER A 233 23.25 5.90 11.36
N PRO A 234 23.26 6.08 10.03
CA PRO A 234 22.52 5.23 9.10
C PRO A 234 22.89 3.75 9.26
#